data_AF-A0A7C5ALB0-F1
#
_entry.id   AF-A0A7C5ALB0-F1
#
_cell.length_a   1.000
_cell.length_b   1.000
_cell.length_c   1.000
_cell.angle_alpha   90.00
_cell.angle_beta   90.00
_cell.angle_gamma   90.00
#
_symmetry.space_group_name_H-M   'P 1'
#
loop_
_entity.id
_entity.type
_entity.pdbx_description
1 polymer ?
#
loop_
_entity_poly.entity_id
_entity_poly.type
_entity_poly.pdbx_seq_one_letter_code
_entity_poly.pdbx_strand_id
1 'polypeptide(L)'
;MIRKAKLQEVPEIYRLLTDYSHKWNILPRSLAELYSFVRDFFVYREDLGPLLGIAALHVFWEDLGEIRSLLVVPSHQGQGIGSRLV
;
A
#
# COMPACT_ATOMS: atom_id res chain seq x y z
N MET A 1 -11.47 -7.26 -1.48
CA MET A 1 -11.06 -7.24 -2.90
C MET A 1 -9.79 -6.42 -3.11
N ILE A 2 -8.94 -6.83 -4.06
CA ILE A 2 -7.73 -6.08 -4.47
C ILE A 2 -8.08 -5.22 -5.68
N ARG A 3 -7.60 -3.97 -5.70
CA ARG A 3 -7.74 -3.05 -6.83
C ARG A 3 -6.72 -1.92 -6.76
N LYS A 4 -6.63 -1.10 -7.81
CA LYS A 4 -5.89 0.17 -7.77
C LYS A 4 -6.44 1.13 -6.70
N ALA A 5 -5.55 1.90 -6.10
CA ALA A 5 -5.89 2.98 -5.18
C ALA A 5 -6.62 4.12 -5.90
N LYS A 6 -7.49 4.82 -5.18
CA LYS A 6 -8.13 6.06 -5.62
C LYS A 6 -7.46 7.26 -4.95
N LEU A 7 -7.51 8.43 -5.59
CA LEU A 7 -6.99 9.69 -5.03
C LEU A 7 -7.53 9.99 -3.63
N GLN A 8 -8.81 9.72 -3.40
CA GLN A 8 -9.50 9.93 -2.13
C GLN A 8 -8.96 9.05 -0.99
N GLU A 9 -8.22 7.99 -1.31
CA GLU A 9 -7.68 7.01 -0.36
C GLU A 9 -6.23 7.31 0.04
N VAL A 10 -5.58 8.28 -0.60
CA VAL A 10 -4.21 8.69 -0.27
C VAL A 10 -4.04 9.05 1.21
N PRO A 11 -4.96 9.79 1.87
CA PRO A 11 -4.86 10.06 3.30
C PRO A 11 -4.87 8.79 4.16
N GLU A 12 -5.64 7.76 3.76
CA GLU A 12 -5.70 6.49 4.49
C GLU A 12 -4.43 5.66 4.29
N ILE A 13 -3.89 5.63 3.06
CA ILE A 13 -2.59 5.02 2.75
C ILE A 13 -1.48 5.68 3.57
N TYR A 14 -1.45 7.01 3.63
CA TYR A 14 -0.48 7.77 4.43
C TYR A 14 -0.57 7.42 5.91
N ARG A 15 -1.79 7.34 6.46
CA ARG A 15 -2.02 6.95 7.85
C ARG A 15 -1.48 5.55 8.12
N LEU A 16 -1.80 4.57 7.26
CA LEU A 16 -1.29 3.20 7.40
C LEU A 16 0.25 3.16 7.38
N LEU A 17 0.88 3.83 6.42
CA LEU A 17 2.35 3.87 6.35
C LEU A 17 2.95 4.52 7.59
N THR A 18 2.35 5.60 8.10
CA THR A 18 2.82 6.29 9.30
C THR A 18 2.67 5.43 10.55
N ASP A 19 1.46 4.91 10.81
CA ASP A 19 1.13 4.10 11.99
C ASP A 19 2.03 2.86 12.13
N TYR A 20 2.47 2.31 11.01
CA TYR A 20 3.21 1.05 10.96
C TYR A 20 4.67 1.20 10.51
N SER A 21 5.12 2.41 10.14
CA SER A 21 6.51 2.70 9.70
C SER A 21 7.55 2.27 10.73
N HIS A 22 7.34 2.65 11.99
CA HIS A 22 8.27 2.38 13.08
C HIS A 22 8.39 0.89 13.42
N LYS A 23 7.35 0.09 13.17
CA LYS A 23 7.31 -1.32 13.55
C LYS A 23 7.86 -2.25 12.45
N TRP A 24 7.78 -1.85 11.19
CA TRP A 24 8.03 -2.73 10.05
C TRP A 24 9.13 -2.22 9.10
N ASN A 25 9.93 -1.24 9.54
CA ASN A 25 11.04 -0.68 8.77
C ASN A 25 10.62 -0.18 7.39
N ILE A 26 9.41 0.40 7.30
CA ILE A 26 8.89 0.98 6.07
C ILE A 26 9.44 2.39 5.93
N LEU A 27 10.00 2.69 4.75
CA LEU A 27 10.50 4.03 4.46
C LEU A 27 9.36 5.06 4.56
N PRO A 28 9.55 6.17 5.30
CA PRO A 28 8.55 7.22 5.39
C PRO A 28 8.32 7.85 4.02
N ARG A 29 7.09 8.32 3.78
CA ARG A 29 6.71 9.04 2.56
C ARG A 29 5.88 10.24 2.88
N SER A 30 6.07 11.31 2.13
CA SER A 30 5.23 12.50 2.20
C SER A 30 3.88 12.27 1.52
N LEU A 31 2.89 13.07 1.92
CA LEU A 31 1.58 13.06 1.27
C LEU A 31 1.67 13.43 -0.22
N ALA A 32 2.57 14.36 -0.57
CA ALA A 32 2.80 14.81 -1.95
C ALA A 32 3.35 13.69 -2.84
N GLU A 33 4.29 12.88 -2.35
CA GLU A 33 4.78 11.70 -3.06
C GLU A 33 3.66 10.68 -3.28
N LEU A 34 2.85 10.41 -2.25
CA LEU A 34 1.74 9.46 -2.38
C LEU A 34 0.69 9.91 -3.41
N TYR A 35 0.39 11.20 -3.49
CA TYR A 35 -0.47 11.73 -4.55
C TYR A 35 0.15 11.59 -5.94
N SER A 36 1.47 11.79 -6.06
CA SER A 36 2.20 11.67 -7.33
C SER A 36 2.24 10.23 -7.84
N PHE A 37 2.33 9.25 -6.94
CA PHE A 37 2.47 7.83 -7.26
C PHE A 37 1.21 6.99 -6.95
N VAL A 38 0.04 7.61 -6.73
CA VAL A 38 -1.18 6.88 -6.36
C VAL A 38 -1.54 5.75 -7.33
N ARG A 39 -1.19 5.89 -8.61
CA ARG A 39 -1.45 4.88 -9.65
C ARG A 39 -0.60 3.63 -9.49
N ASP A 40 0.52 3.71 -8.78
CA ASP A 40 1.40 2.57 -8.51
C ASP A 40 0.79 1.66 -7.43
N PHE A 41 -0.08 2.22 -6.58
CA PHE A 41 -0.66 1.52 -5.44
C PHE A 41 -1.82 0.60 -5.81
N PHE A 42 -1.75 -0.60 -5.26
CA PHE A 42 -2.83 -1.55 -5.10
C PHE A 42 -3.23 -1.62 -3.63
N VAL A 43 -4.53 -1.74 -3.38
CA VAL A 43 -5.11 -1.76 -2.05
C VAL A 43 -6.03 -2.96 -1.89
N TYR A 44 -6.10 -3.50 -0.69
CA TYR A 44 -7.03 -4.53 -0.26
C TYR A 44 -7.97 -3.96 0.80
N ARG A 45 -9.27 -4.18 0.64
CA ARG A 45 -10.32 -3.91 1.63
C ARG A 45 -11.40 -4.97 1.57
N GLU A 46 -12.12 -5.17 2.66
CA GLU A 46 -13.34 -5.98 2.68
C GLU A 46 -14.53 -5.06 2.44
N ASP A 47 -15.22 -5.25 1.30
CA ASP A 47 -16.39 -4.49 0.87
C ASP A 47 -16.27 -2.96 1.08
N LEU A 48 -17.14 -2.38 1.91
CA LEU A 48 -17.17 -0.95 2.26
C LEU A 48 -16.33 -0.60 3.50
N GLY A 49 -15.51 -1.52 4.02
CA GLY A 49 -14.61 -1.32 5.17
C GLY A 49 -13.31 -0.56 4.88
N PRO A 50 -12.45 -0.35 5.87
CA PRO A 50 -11.17 0.36 5.71
C PRO A 50 -10.19 -0.42 4.81
N LEU A 51 -9.10 0.23 4.42
CA LEU A 51 -7.97 -0.45 3.79
C LEU A 51 -7.27 -1.35 4.81
N LEU A 52 -7.12 -2.62 4.46
CA LEU A 52 -6.51 -3.67 5.28
C LEU A 52 -5.15 -4.12 4.72
N GLY A 53 -4.84 -3.77 3.48
CA GLY A 53 -3.53 -3.98 2.91
C GLY A 53 -3.23 -3.03 1.76
N ILE A 54 -1.96 -2.73 1.56
CA ILE A 54 -1.45 -1.84 0.51
C ILE A 54 -0.15 -2.41 -0.05
N ALA A 55 0.12 -2.17 -1.32
CA ALA A 55 1.41 -2.40 -1.96
C ALA A 55 1.52 -1.46 -3.17
N ALA A 56 2.73 -1.05 -3.54
CA ALA A 56 2.97 -0.28 -4.75
C ALA A 56 3.96 -1.02 -5.64
N LEU A 57 3.74 -0.99 -6.95
CA LEU A 57 4.73 -1.41 -7.93
C LEU A 57 5.27 -0.17 -8.62
N HIS A 58 6.53 0.15 -8.37
CA HIS A 58 7.22 1.23 -9.05
C HIS A 58 8.08 0.66 -10.18
N VAL A 59 7.87 1.13 -11.41
CA VAL A 59 8.63 0.69 -12.58
C VAL A 59 9.70 1.72 -12.88
N PHE A 60 10.97 1.29 -12.90
CA PHE A 60 12.10 2.14 -13.27
C PHE A 60 12.38 2.07 -14.78
N TRP A 61 12.43 0.85 -15.31
CA TRP A 61 12.80 0.55 -16.71
C TRP A 61 12.01 -0.66 -17.24
N GLU A 62 12.25 -1.06 -18.49
CA GLU A 62 11.59 -2.20 -19.15
C GLU A 62 11.76 -3.54 -18.43
N ASP A 63 12.84 -3.70 -17.68
CA ASP A 63 13.23 -4.94 -16.99
C ASP A 63 13.39 -4.77 -15.47
N LEU A 64 13.14 -3.57 -14.92
CA LEU A 64 13.32 -3.28 -13.50
C LEU A 64 12.10 -2.59 -12.88
N GLY A 65 11.51 -3.28 -11.90
CA GLY A 65 10.50 -2.73 -11.01
C GLY A 65 10.77 -3.11 -9.55
N GLU A 66 10.23 -2.33 -8.63
CA GLU A 66 10.35 -2.54 -7.19
C GLU A 66 8.97 -2.60 -6.56
N ILE A 67 8.74 -3.63 -5.75
CA ILE A 67 7.59 -3.68 -4.84
C ILE A 67 7.93 -2.81 -3.64
N ARG A 68 7.14 -1.77 -3.43
CA ARG A 68 7.34 -0.78 -2.37
C ARG A 68 6.14 -0.77 -1.44
N SER A 69 6.36 -0.36 -0.20
CA SER A 69 5.27 -0.03 0.72
C SER A 69 4.25 -1.16 0.91
N LEU A 70 4.70 -2.43 0.86
CA LEU A 70 3.87 -3.60 1.13
C LEU A 70 3.55 -3.65 2.62
N LEU A 71 2.26 -3.62 2.94
CA LEU A 71 1.76 -3.68 4.30
C LEU A 71 0.42 -4.39 4.35
N VAL A 72 0.24 -5.22 5.37
CA VAL A 72 -1.05 -5.77 5.77
C VAL A 72 -1.27 -5.43 7.24
N VAL A 73 -2.45 -4.90 7.57
CA VAL A 73 -2.83 -4.55 8.94
C VAL A 73 -2.61 -5.77 9.85
N PRO A 74 -1.95 -5.62 11.03
CA PRO A 74 -1.51 -6.77 11.85
C PRO A 74 -2.60 -7.78 12.19
N SER A 75 -3.83 -7.33 12.45
CA SER A 75 -4.97 -8.20 12.75
C SER A 75 -5.44 -9.06 11.56
N HIS A 76 -4.95 -8.79 10.35
CA HIS A 76 -5.30 -9.49 9.11
C HIS A 76 -4.10 -10.19 8.46
N GLN A 77 -2.96 -10.24 9.16
CA GLN A 77 -1.79 -11.00 8.70
C GLN A 77 -2.04 -12.52 8.80
N GLY A 78 -1.25 -13.32 8.07
CA GLY A 78 -1.40 -14.78 8.02
C GLY A 78 -2.55 -15.29 7.14
N GLN A 79 -3.31 -14.40 6.51
CA GLN A 79 -4.48 -14.75 5.68
C GLN A 79 -4.19 -14.71 4.16
N GLY A 80 -2.91 -14.69 3.76
CA GLY A 80 -2.50 -14.63 2.35
C GLY A 80 -2.79 -13.31 1.63
N ILE A 81 -3.22 -12.24 2.32
CA ILE A 81 -3.49 -10.92 1.70
C ILE A 81 -2.23 -10.35 1.05
N GLY A 82 -1.09 -10.39 1.76
CA GLY A 82 0.18 -9.86 1.25
C GLY A 82 0.61 -10.57 -0.04
N SER A 83 0.53 -11.90 -0.07
CA SER A 83 0.85 -12.71 -1.25
C SER A 83 -0.07 -12.47 -2.44
N ARG A 84 -1.29 -12.00 -2.24
CA ARG A 84 -2.20 -11.64 -3.34
C ARG A 84 -1.97 -10.22 -3.86
N LEU A 85 -1.33 -9.36 -3.08
CA LEU A 85 -1.00 -7.98 -3.46
C LEU A 85 0.25 -7.91 -4.37
N VAL A 86 1.01 -9.00 -4.46
CA VAL A 86 2.28 -9.11 -5.22
C VAL A 86 2.20 -10.20 -6.27
#